data_AF-A0A7S3RHS8-F1
#
_entry.id   AF-A0A7S3RHS8-F1
#
_cell.length_a   1.000
_cell.length_b   1.000
_cell.length_c   1.000
_cell.angle_alpha   90.00
_cell.angle_beta   90.00
_cell.angle_gamma   90.00
#
_symmetry.space_group_name_H-M   'P 1'
#
loop_
_entity.id
_entity.type
_entity.pdbx_description
1 polymer ?
#
loop_
_entity_poly.entity_id
_entity_poly.type
_entity_poly.pdbx_seq_one_letter_code
_entity_poly.pdbx_strand_id
1 'polypeptide(L)'
;FAAYKQFCDDTSVEKKRAIKEAEEKIEMLKADIADYVATAARLTKEIAGHDEDISVWTGDTKAATKVRAMEKADYDALHKDYSESVDALQRAIAVLKKQAFDRGQAESLAQVSALQGLSLIPQEAKCALDAFLQQEPDEGLAVSAPEAAGYEFQSHGVIEMLEKLLDKFIGERTDLEKKEMNTKHSFDMLIQDLTAQKEQAIQDRTEKAEQKAKKLQAKADAKGELEDTTTTMEA
;
A
#
# COMPACT_ATOMS: atom_id res chain seq x y z
N PHE A 1 50.52 -51.53 58.25
CA PHE A 1 51.48 -50.61 57.59
C PHE A 1 51.37 -50.65 56.07
N ALA A 2 51.58 -51.80 55.39
CA ALA A 2 51.47 -51.90 53.93
C ALA A 2 50.11 -51.44 53.35
N ALA A 3 48.99 -51.88 53.94
CA ALA A 3 47.66 -51.46 53.50
C ALA A 3 47.39 -49.95 53.68
N TYR A 4 47.95 -49.34 54.73
CA TYR A 4 47.82 -47.89 54.96
C TYR A 4 48.64 -47.10 53.93
N LYS A 5 49.86 -47.55 53.61
CA LYS A 5 50.68 -46.94 52.57
C LYS A 5 49.99 -47.03 51.20
N GLN A 6 49.47 -48.20 50.84
CA GLN A 6 48.73 -48.40 49.60
C GLN A 6 47.51 -47.46 49.52
N PHE A 7 46.73 -47.35 50.60
CA PHE A 7 45.61 -46.40 50.67
C PHE A 7 46.05 -44.95 50.45
N CYS A 8 47.16 -44.52 51.06
CA CYS A 8 47.69 -43.17 50.84
C CYS A 8 48.15 -42.94 49.39
N ASP A 9 48.84 -43.92 48.80
CA ASP A 9 49.34 -43.85 47.42
C ASP A 9 48.16 -43.79 46.43
N ASP A 10 47.17 -44.69 46.58
CA ASP A 10 45.97 -44.74 45.75
C ASP A 10 45.15 -43.43 45.88
N THR A 11 44.93 -42.96 47.11
CA THR A 11 44.22 -41.70 47.37
C THR A 11 44.94 -40.50 46.74
N SER A 12 46.27 -40.48 46.75
CA SER A 12 47.04 -39.42 46.11
C SER A 12 46.84 -39.38 44.60
N VAL A 13 46.85 -40.56 43.96
CA VAL A 13 46.63 -40.68 42.51
C VAL A 13 45.21 -40.26 42.14
N GLU A 14 44.20 -40.76 42.86
CA GLU A 14 42.80 -40.43 42.62
C GLU A 14 42.54 -38.92 42.79
N LYS A 15 43.05 -38.30 43.86
CA LYS A 15 42.90 -36.85 44.06
C LYS A 15 43.57 -36.02 42.96
N LYS A 16 44.80 -36.38 42.55
CA LYS A 16 45.49 -35.68 41.45
C LYS A 16 44.72 -35.80 40.14
N ARG A 17 44.15 -36.97 39.86
CA ARG A 17 43.31 -37.20 38.69
C ARG A 17 42.04 -36.34 38.76
N ALA A 18 41.33 -36.34 39.89
CA ALA A 18 40.13 -35.55 40.08
C ALA A 18 40.38 -34.03 39.94
N ILE A 19 41.51 -33.51 40.47
CA ILE A 19 41.91 -32.11 40.29
C ILE A 19 42.10 -31.80 38.81
N LYS A 20 42.83 -32.65 38.08
CA LYS A 20 43.06 -32.45 36.65
C LYS A 20 41.76 -32.46 35.84
N GLU A 21 40.86 -33.41 36.12
CA GLU A 21 39.54 -33.47 35.48
C GLU A 21 38.70 -32.22 35.81
N ALA A 22 38.79 -31.70 37.04
CA ALA A 22 38.13 -30.46 37.44
C ALA A 22 38.71 -29.23 36.75
N GLU A 23 40.03 -29.11 36.64
CA GLU A 23 40.72 -28.03 35.91
C GLU A 23 40.30 -28.02 34.42
N GLU A 24 40.27 -29.19 33.78
CA GLU A 24 39.79 -29.33 32.39
C GLU A 24 38.32 -28.91 32.27
N LYS A 25 37.45 -29.32 33.21
CA LYS A 25 36.03 -28.91 33.23
C LYS A 25 35.87 -27.40 33.42
N ILE A 26 36.65 -26.79 34.31
CA ILE A 26 36.66 -25.35 34.57
C ILE A 26 36.98 -24.57 33.29
N GLU A 27 38.00 -24.99 32.53
CA GLU A 27 38.37 -24.31 31.30
C GLU A 27 37.30 -24.46 30.21
N MET A 28 36.68 -25.64 30.08
CA MET A 28 35.53 -25.84 29.19
C MET A 28 34.35 -24.93 29.57
N LEU A 29 33.98 -24.88 30.86
CA LEU A 29 32.87 -24.04 31.33
C LEU A 29 33.14 -22.54 31.08
N LYS A 30 34.37 -22.07 31.28
CA LYS A 30 34.75 -20.68 30.94
C LYS A 30 34.60 -20.40 29.45
N ALA A 31 35.01 -21.33 28.58
CA ALA A 31 34.85 -21.21 27.14
C ALA A 31 33.37 -21.17 26.73
N ASP A 32 32.54 -22.05 27.28
CA ASP A 32 31.10 -22.08 27.03
C ASP A 32 30.41 -20.78 27.48
N ILE A 33 30.77 -20.27 28.68
CA ILE A 33 30.25 -18.98 29.17
C ILE A 33 30.60 -17.85 28.19
N ALA A 34 31.83 -17.83 27.66
CA ALA A 34 32.25 -16.83 26.69
C ALA A 34 31.46 -16.95 25.37
N ASP A 35 31.25 -18.16 24.85
CA ASP A 35 30.42 -18.42 23.67
C ASP A 35 28.97 -17.95 23.88
N TYR A 36 28.36 -18.30 25.01
CA TYR A 36 26.98 -17.92 25.31
C TYR A 36 26.82 -16.40 25.44
N VAL A 37 27.80 -15.70 26.01
CA VAL A 37 27.82 -14.24 26.07
C VAL A 37 27.91 -13.65 24.66
N ALA A 38 28.85 -14.14 23.83
CA ALA A 38 29.03 -13.64 22.47
C ALA A 38 27.78 -13.88 21.61
N THR A 39 27.21 -15.08 21.69
CA THR A 39 25.98 -15.44 20.98
C THR A 39 24.79 -14.60 21.44
N ALA A 40 24.60 -14.41 22.75
CA ALA A 40 23.52 -13.56 23.26
C ALA A 40 23.68 -12.09 22.82
N ALA A 41 24.91 -11.58 22.75
CA ALA A 41 25.20 -10.24 22.26
C ALA A 41 24.90 -10.10 20.75
N ARG A 42 25.29 -11.10 19.94
CA ARG A 42 24.96 -11.15 18.50
C ARG A 42 23.44 -11.16 18.29
N LEU A 43 22.72 -12.07 18.94
CA LEU A 43 21.27 -12.17 18.84
C LEU A 43 20.57 -10.88 19.29
N THR A 44 21.12 -10.16 20.27
CA THR A 44 20.59 -8.85 20.67
C THR A 44 20.64 -7.83 19.54
N LYS A 45 21.75 -7.77 18.79
CA LYS A 45 21.90 -6.87 17.65
C LYS A 45 20.96 -7.26 16.51
N GLU A 46 20.85 -8.55 16.21
CA GLU A 46 19.94 -9.04 15.17
C GLU A 46 18.48 -8.75 15.51
N ILE A 47 18.05 -8.95 16.77
CA ILE A 47 16.71 -8.59 17.23
C ILE A 47 16.45 -7.09 17.03
N ALA A 48 17.42 -6.23 17.38
CA ALA A 48 17.27 -4.80 17.20
C ALA A 48 17.14 -4.41 15.72
N GLY A 49 17.86 -5.07 14.81
CA GLY A 49 17.71 -4.89 13.37
C GLY A 49 16.31 -5.27 12.88
N HIS A 50 15.79 -6.43 13.30
CA HIS A 50 14.42 -6.84 12.96
C HIS A 50 13.37 -5.87 13.54
N ASP A 51 13.56 -5.38 14.77
CA ASP A 51 12.66 -4.39 15.38
C ASP A 51 12.66 -3.06 14.59
N GLU A 52 13.80 -2.65 14.03
CA GLU A 52 13.92 -1.48 13.14
C GLU A 52 13.20 -1.71 11.81
N ASP A 53 13.45 -2.84 11.13
CA ASP A 53 12.81 -3.21 9.87
C ASP A 53 11.28 -3.24 10.02
N ILE A 54 10.78 -3.87 11.09
CA ILE A 54 9.34 -3.91 11.42
C ILE A 54 8.78 -2.49 11.58
N SER A 55 9.53 -1.58 12.20
CA SER A 55 9.12 -0.19 12.39
C SER A 55 9.03 0.56 11.04
N VAL A 56 10.06 0.43 10.21
CA VAL A 56 10.13 1.02 8.88
C VAL A 56 8.98 0.55 8.01
N TRP A 57 8.78 -0.77 7.86
CA TRP A 57 7.71 -1.31 7.03
C TRP A 57 6.30 -0.97 7.57
N THR A 58 6.15 -0.83 8.88
CA THR A 58 4.90 -0.32 9.48
C THR A 58 4.65 1.14 9.11
N GLY A 59 5.70 1.96 9.07
CA GLY A 59 5.66 3.34 8.58
C GLY A 59 5.28 3.40 7.11
N ASP A 60 5.96 2.61 6.26
CA ASP A 60 5.74 2.56 4.82
C ASP A 60 4.32 2.11 4.47
N THR A 61 3.81 1.09 5.17
CA THR A 61 2.41 0.64 5.03
C THR A 61 1.44 1.79 5.29
N LYS A 62 1.66 2.59 6.34
CA LYS A 62 0.80 3.74 6.68
C LYS A 62 0.91 4.85 5.63
N ALA A 63 2.12 5.16 5.20
CA ALA A 63 2.38 6.20 4.20
C ALA A 63 1.73 5.83 2.86
N ALA A 64 1.98 4.62 2.37
CA ALA A 64 1.36 4.09 1.15
C ALA A 64 -0.17 4.10 1.25
N THR A 65 -0.74 3.65 2.37
CA THR A 65 -2.20 3.66 2.59
C THR A 65 -2.78 5.07 2.53
N LYS A 66 -2.08 6.05 3.10
CA LYS A 66 -2.52 7.46 3.06
C LYS A 66 -2.47 8.01 1.64
N VAL A 67 -1.39 7.77 0.91
CA VAL A 67 -1.26 8.18 -0.50
C VAL A 67 -2.38 7.56 -1.33
N ARG A 68 -2.60 6.25 -1.18
CA ARG A 68 -3.66 5.53 -1.89
C ARG A 68 -5.06 6.08 -1.60
N ALA A 69 -5.34 6.46 -0.35
CA ALA A 69 -6.62 7.05 0.01
C ALA A 69 -6.83 8.42 -0.66
N MET A 70 -5.78 9.25 -0.78
CA MET A 70 -5.85 10.53 -1.50
C MET A 70 -6.04 10.31 -3.00
N GLU A 71 -5.23 9.44 -3.62
CA GLU A 71 -5.36 9.10 -5.04
C GLU A 71 -6.74 8.53 -5.38
N LYS A 72 -7.29 7.67 -4.50
CA LYS A 72 -8.64 7.12 -4.67
C LYS A 72 -9.70 8.22 -4.59
N ALA A 73 -9.58 9.16 -3.67
CA ALA A 73 -10.53 10.25 -3.53
C ALA A 73 -10.51 11.16 -4.78
N ASP A 74 -9.32 11.46 -5.30
CA ASP A 74 -9.16 12.22 -6.54
C ASP A 74 -9.73 11.46 -7.75
N TYR A 75 -9.48 10.15 -7.83
CA TYR A 75 -10.09 9.28 -8.84
C TYR A 75 -11.62 9.28 -8.75
N ASP A 76 -12.19 9.06 -7.56
CA ASP A 76 -13.64 8.98 -7.36
C ASP A 76 -14.31 10.31 -7.77
N ALA A 77 -13.70 11.44 -7.42
CA ALA A 77 -14.18 12.77 -7.81
C ALA A 77 -14.12 12.97 -9.34
N LEU A 78 -12.97 12.70 -9.96
CA LEU A 78 -12.79 12.91 -11.40
C LEU A 78 -13.64 11.93 -12.23
N HIS A 79 -13.74 10.67 -11.80
CA HIS A 79 -14.57 9.66 -12.45
C HIS A 79 -16.05 10.04 -12.40
N LYS A 80 -16.50 10.58 -11.25
CA LYS A 80 -17.85 11.11 -11.10
C LYS A 80 -18.10 12.28 -12.06
N ASP A 81 -17.22 13.27 -12.10
CA ASP A 81 -17.37 14.44 -12.98
C ASP A 81 -17.43 14.02 -14.46
N TYR A 82 -16.57 13.09 -14.89
CA TYR A 82 -16.63 12.54 -16.25
C TYR A 82 -17.91 11.75 -16.50
N SER A 83 -18.36 10.94 -15.55
CA SER A 83 -19.56 10.12 -15.69
C SER A 83 -20.82 10.98 -15.82
N GLU A 84 -20.97 12.00 -14.97
CA GLU A 84 -22.06 12.97 -15.04
C GLU A 84 -22.01 13.78 -16.34
N SER A 85 -20.81 14.16 -16.79
CA SER A 85 -20.64 14.90 -18.05
C SER A 85 -20.97 14.07 -19.28
N VAL A 86 -20.55 12.79 -19.32
CA VAL A 86 -20.88 11.84 -20.40
C VAL A 86 -22.39 11.65 -20.48
N ASP A 87 -23.04 11.41 -19.36
CA ASP A 87 -24.49 11.19 -19.27
C ASP A 87 -25.29 12.45 -19.68
N ALA A 88 -24.84 13.64 -19.25
CA ALA A 88 -25.45 14.90 -19.68
C ALA A 88 -25.26 15.15 -21.18
N LEU A 89 -24.07 14.91 -21.74
CA LEU A 89 -23.81 15.03 -23.17
C LEU A 89 -24.68 14.07 -23.98
N GLN A 90 -24.81 12.81 -23.56
CA GLN A 90 -25.69 11.83 -24.20
C GLN A 90 -27.15 12.29 -24.25
N ARG A 91 -27.68 12.82 -23.13
CA ARG A 91 -29.03 13.38 -23.08
C ARG A 91 -29.18 14.58 -24.01
N ALA A 92 -28.26 15.54 -23.94
CA ALA A 92 -28.33 16.76 -24.74
C ALA A 92 -28.26 16.44 -26.25
N ILE A 93 -27.36 15.55 -26.67
CA ILE A 93 -27.26 15.09 -28.06
C ILE A 93 -28.58 14.41 -28.49
N ALA A 94 -29.15 13.54 -27.64
CA ALA A 94 -30.41 12.86 -27.94
C ALA A 94 -31.59 13.84 -28.12
N VAL A 95 -31.64 14.91 -27.31
CA VAL A 95 -32.66 15.97 -27.46
C VAL A 95 -32.44 16.76 -28.74
N LEU A 96 -31.20 17.22 -28.99
CA LEU A 96 -30.88 18.01 -30.19
C LEU A 96 -31.20 17.22 -31.47
N LYS A 97 -30.88 15.92 -31.50
CA LYS A 97 -31.24 15.03 -32.62
C LYS A 97 -32.76 14.87 -32.80
N LYS A 98 -33.55 14.85 -31.72
CA LYS A 98 -35.02 14.77 -31.81
C LYS A 98 -35.64 16.09 -32.28
N GLN A 99 -35.12 17.22 -31.79
CA GLN A 99 -35.62 18.55 -32.15
C GLN A 99 -35.26 18.99 -33.57
N ALA A 100 -34.22 18.42 -34.18
CA ALA A 100 -33.93 18.61 -35.60
C ALA A 100 -35.12 18.20 -36.50
N PHE A 101 -36.05 17.37 -36.00
CA PHE A 101 -37.19 16.85 -36.77
C PHE A 101 -38.57 17.41 -36.37
N ASP A 102 -38.78 17.86 -35.12
CA ASP A 102 -40.12 18.23 -34.64
C ASP A 102 -40.08 19.49 -33.75
N ARG A 103 -40.63 20.61 -34.26
CA ARG A 103 -40.56 21.93 -33.64
C ARG A 103 -41.74 22.14 -32.68
N GLY A 104 -41.75 21.38 -31.59
CA GLY A 104 -42.74 21.50 -30.52
C GLY A 104 -42.09 21.65 -29.14
N GLN A 105 -42.04 22.89 -28.64
CA GLN A 105 -41.85 23.30 -27.24
C GLN A 105 -40.44 23.47 -26.65
N ALA A 106 -40.32 24.62 -25.98
CA ALA A 106 -39.21 25.13 -25.18
C ALA A 106 -38.82 24.29 -23.94
N GLU A 107 -39.57 23.23 -23.59
CA GLU A 107 -39.22 22.34 -22.45
C GLU A 107 -37.97 21.48 -22.70
N SER A 108 -37.58 21.31 -23.97
CA SER A 108 -36.49 20.42 -24.40
C SER A 108 -35.09 21.05 -24.26
N LEU A 109 -34.96 22.38 -24.31
CA LEU A 109 -33.67 23.07 -24.19
C LEU A 109 -33.15 23.13 -22.74
N ALA A 110 -33.95 22.72 -21.75
CA ALA A 110 -33.53 22.58 -20.35
C ALA A 110 -32.37 21.59 -20.18
N GLN A 111 -32.34 20.52 -20.99
CA GLN A 111 -31.28 19.51 -20.93
C GLN A 111 -29.99 19.98 -21.60
N VAL A 112 -30.11 20.88 -22.58
CA VAL A 112 -28.99 21.52 -23.27
C VAL A 112 -28.37 22.62 -22.39
N SER A 113 -29.20 23.42 -21.71
CA SER A 113 -28.74 24.42 -20.73
C SER A 113 -28.11 23.81 -19.48
N ALA A 114 -28.50 22.58 -19.09
CA ALA A 114 -27.84 21.85 -18.01
C ALA A 114 -26.33 21.61 -18.26
N LEU A 115 -25.89 21.59 -19.52
CA LEU A 115 -24.46 21.47 -19.88
C LEU A 115 -23.64 22.71 -19.46
N GLN A 116 -24.27 23.87 -19.30
CA GLN A 116 -23.56 25.11 -18.93
C GLN A 116 -23.00 25.05 -17.50
N GLY A 117 -23.70 24.33 -16.61
CA GLY A 117 -23.33 24.15 -15.22
C GLY A 117 -22.20 23.14 -14.98
N LEU A 118 -21.82 22.36 -15.99
CA LEU A 118 -20.78 21.33 -15.84
C LEU A 118 -19.39 21.95 -15.98
N SER A 119 -18.51 21.67 -15.02
CA SER A 119 -17.14 22.20 -14.94
C SER A 119 -16.24 21.68 -16.06
N LEU A 120 -16.43 20.41 -16.47
CA LEU A 120 -15.57 19.77 -17.47
C LEU A 120 -15.85 20.23 -18.91
N ILE A 121 -17.03 20.80 -19.19
CA ILE A 121 -17.38 21.21 -20.55
C ILE A 121 -16.55 22.44 -20.94
N PRO A 122 -15.80 22.39 -22.07
CA PRO A 122 -14.96 23.50 -22.51
C PRO A 122 -15.75 24.79 -22.73
N GLN A 123 -15.13 25.94 -22.49
CA GLN A 123 -15.78 27.24 -22.63
C GLN A 123 -16.25 27.49 -24.06
N GLU A 124 -15.52 26.99 -25.06
CA GLU A 124 -15.88 27.08 -26.47
C GLU A 124 -17.20 26.33 -26.75
N ALA A 125 -17.37 25.14 -26.14
CA ALA A 125 -18.60 24.37 -26.26
C ALA A 125 -19.76 25.07 -25.54
N LYS A 126 -19.51 25.68 -24.36
CA LYS A 126 -20.53 26.48 -23.66
C LYS A 126 -20.97 27.70 -24.48
N CYS A 127 -20.02 28.44 -25.06
CA CYS A 127 -20.34 29.59 -25.90
C CYS A 127 -21.11 29.20 -27.17
N ALA A 128 -20.77 28.08 -27.81
CA ALA A 128 -21.50 27.57 -28.96
C ALA A 128 -22.94 27.15 -28.59
N LEU A 129 -23.12 26.55 -27.41
CA LEU A 129 -24.44 26.21 -26.87
C LEU A 129 -25.26 27.46 -26.52
N ASP A 130 -24.65 28.47 -25.89
CA ASP A 130 -25.28 29.75 -25.60
C ASP A 130 -25.74 30.46 -26.87
N ALA A 131 -24.88 30.53 -27.89
CA ALA A 131 -25.22 31.13 -29.18
C ALA A 131 -26.37 30.39 -29.87
N PHE A 132 -26.43 29.07 -29.73
CA PHE A 132 -27.52 28.24 -30.24
C PHE A 132 -28.83 28.45 -29.46
N LEU A 133 -28.75 28.62 -28.14
CA LEU A 133 -29.92 28.84 -27.26
C LEU A 133 -30.49 30.27 -27.36
N GLN A 134 -29.65 31.27 -27.66
CA GLN A 134 -30.04 32.69 -27.80
C GLN A 134 -30.60 33.04 -29.18
N GLN A 135 -30.50 32.15 -30.16
CA GLN A 135 -31.16 32.34 -31.45
C GLN A 135 -32.67 32.10 -31.30
N GLU A 136 -33.40 33.16 -30.95
CA GLU A 136 -34.84 33.20 -31.15
C GLU A 136 -35.16 33.17 -32.66
N PRO A 137 -36.28 32.57 -33.08
CA PRO A 137 -36.74 32.74 -34.44
C PRO A 137 -37.06 34.21 -34.67
N ASP A 138 -36.40 34.80 -35.67
CA ASP A 138 -36.64 36.18 -36.08
C ASP A 138 -38.13 36.35 -36.46
N GLU A 139 -38.95 36.91 -35.56
CA GLU A 139 -40.38 37.21 -35.78
C GLU A 139 -40.59 38.31 -36.85
N GLY A 140 -39.53 38.79 -37.52
CA GLY A 140 -39.57 39.96 -38.39
C GLY A 140 -39.58 39.74 -39.91
N LEU A 141 -39.29 38.54 -40.43
CA LEU A 141 -39.13 38.34 -41.88
C LEU A 141 -39.96 37.17 -42.39
N ALA A 142 -41.22 37.48 -42.73
CA ALA A 142 -42.08 36.66 -43.58
C ALA A 142 -41.45 36.48 -44.97
N VAL A 143 -40.52 35.53 -45.11
CA VAL A 143 -40.10 35.00 -46.41
C VAL A 143 -40.03 33.48 -46.29
N SER A 144 -40.96 32.86 -47.01
CA SER A 144 -41.10 31.43 -47.29
C SER A 144 -39.81 30.78 -47.82
N ALA A 145 -38.86 30.52 -46.93
CA ALA A 145 -37.79 29.53 -47.07
C ALA A 145 -37.99 28.50 -45.93
N PRO A 146 -37.61 27.23 -46.08
CA PRO A 146 -37.86 26.26 -45.02
C PRO A 146 -36.95 26.61 -43.83
N GLU A 147 -37.46 27.37 -42.86
CA GLU A 147 -36.74 27.72 -41.62
C GLU A 147 -36.25 26.46 -40.88
N ALA A 148 -36.90 25.32 -41.09
CA ALA A 148 -36.46 24.01 -40.65
C ALA A 148 -35.09 23.59 -41.23
N ALA A 149 -34.79 23.90 -42.50
CA ALA A 149 -33.55 23.50 -43.15
C ALA A 149 -32.33 24.30 -42.68
N GLY A 150 -32.51 25.57 -42.31
CA GLY A 150 -31.46 26.40 -41.70
C GLY A 150 -31.09 25.87 -40.31
N TYR A 151 -32.09 25.52 -39.51
CA TYR A 151 -31.90 24.96 -38.16
C TYR A 151 -31.33 23.54 -38.18
N GLU A 152 -31.77 22.68 -39.11
CA GLU A 152 -31.18 21.35 -39.32
C GLU A 152 -29.68 21.45 -39.65
N PHE A 153 -29.31 22.39 -40.53
CA PHE A 153 -27.91 22.65 -40.88
C PHE A 153 -27.08 23.20 -39.70
N GLN A 154 -27.67 24.06 -38.87
CA GLN A 154 -27.01 24.68 -37.72
C GLN A 154 -26.88 23.72 -36.52
N SER A 155 -27.94 22.96 -36.23
CA SER A 155 -27.94 21.94 -35.17
C SER A 155 -26.96 20.80 -35.47
N HIS A 156 -26.75 20.47 -36.74
CA HIS A 156 -25.76 19.46 -37.14
C HIS A 156 -24.34 19.79 -36.66
N GLY A 157 -23.89 21.03 -36.80
CA GLY A 157 -22.55 21.46 -36.36
C GLY A 157 -22.37 21.41 -34.84
N VAL A 158 -23.41 21.79 -34.07
CA VAL A 158 -23.38 21.71 -32.60
C VAL A 158 -23.44 20.26 -32.13
N ILE A 159 -24.26 19.42 -32.78
CA ILE A 159 -24.33 17.98 -32.50
C ILE A 159 -22.99 17.31 -32.74
N GLU A 160 -22.32 17.54 -33.88
CA GLU A 160 -21.00 16.97 -34.16
C GLU A 160 -19.95 17.38 -33.11
N MET A 161 -19.99 18.63 -32.66
CA MET A 161 -19.08 19.12 -31.62
C MET A 161 -19.32 18.40 -30.29
N LEU A 162 -20.58 18.25 -29.88
CA LEU A 162 -20.94 17.53 -28.65
C LEU A 162 -20.63 16.04 -28.74
N GLU A 163 -20.80 15.41 -29.89
CA GLU A 163 -20.43 14.00 -30.13
C GLU A 163 -18.92 13.80 -30.01
N LYS A 164 -18.11 14.67 -30.62
CA LYS A 164 -16.63 14.65 -30.44
C LYS A 164 -16.22 14.84 -28.99
N LEU A 165 -16.92 15.71 -28.26
CA LEU A 165 -16.66 15.93 -26.82
C LEU A 165 -17.06 14.71 -25.98
N LEU A 166 -18.20 14.09 -26.30
CA LEU A 166 -18.67 12.85 -25.68
C LEU A 166 -17.66 11.72 -25.87
N ASP A 167 -17.21 11.49 -27.10
CA ASP A 167 -16.19 10.47 -27.41
C ASP A 167 -14.90 10.73 -26.64
N LYS A 168 -14.46 11.99 -26.56
CA LYS A 168 -13.29 12.36 -25.77
C LYS A 168 -13.49 12.06 -24.28
N PHE A 169 -14.64 12.40 -23.68
CA PHE A 169 -14.87 12.16 -22.26
C PHE A 169 -15.04 10.67 -21.94
N ILE A 170 -15.63 9.88 -22.83
CA ILE A 170 -15.66 8.43 -22.70
C ILE A 170 -14.22 7.88 -22.72
N GLY A 171 -13.39 8.34 -23.65
CA GLY A 171 -11.98 7.97 -23.74
C GLY A 171 -11.20 8.30 -22.46
N GLU A 172 -11.28 9.54 -21.99
CA GLU A 172 -10.63 9.99 -20.75
C GLU A 172 -11.11 9.20 -19.52
N ARG A 173 -12.41 8.92 -19.41
CA ARG A 173 -12.96 8.09 -18.32
C ARG A 173 -12.42 6.66 -18.38
N THR A 174 -12.39 6.05 -19.56
CA THR A 174 -11.85 4.69 -19.73
C THR A 174 -10.35 4.64 -19.42
N ASP A 175 -9.59 5.66 -19.80
CA ASP A 175 -8.16 5.72 -19.46
C ASP A 175 -7.93 5.99 -17.97
N LEU A 176 -8.80 6.77 -17.32
CA LEU A 176 -8.82 6.96 -15.88
C LEU A 176 -9.10 5.63 -15.14
N GLU A 177 -10.09 4.85 -15.59
CA GLU A 177 -10.41 3.52 -15.05
C GLU A 177 -9.23 2.54 -15.19
N LYS A 178 -8.54 2.54 -16.35
CA LYS A 178 -7.33 1.73 -16.55
C LYS A 178 -6.20 2.14 -15.59
N LYS A 179 -5.98 3.44 -15.43
CA LYS A 179 -4.96 3.96 -14.50
C LYS A 179 -5.27 3.53 -13.07
N GLU A 180 -6.52 3.67 -12.62
CA GLU A 180 -6.95 3.25 -11.29
C GLU A 180 -6.82 1.74 -11.07
N MET A 181 -7.12 0.92 -12.08
CA MET A 181 -6.91 -0.52 -11.98
C MET A 181 -5.43 -0.86 -11.75
N ASN A 182 -4.52 -0.19 -12.47
CA ASN A 182 -3.08 -0.39 -12.33
C ASN A 182 -2.57 0.13 -10.98
N THR A 183 -2.94 1.33 -10.56
CA THR A 183 -2.51 1.91 -9.27
C THR A 183 -3.00 1.07 -8.10
N LYS A 184 -4.27 0.63 -8.14
CA LYS A 184 -4.82 -0.28 -7.14
C LYS A 184 -4.03 -1.59 -7.10
N HIS A 185 -3.77 -2.21 -8.25
CA HIS A 185 -3.02 -3.46 -8.29
C HIS A 185 -1.59 -3.30 -7.75
N SER A 186 -0.88 -2.24 -8.12
CA SER A 186 0.46 -1.94 -7.59
C SER A 186 0.44 -1.71 -6.08
N PHE A 187 -0.57 -1.01 -5.57
CA PHE A 187 -0.76 -0.82 -4.12
C PHE A 187 -1.02 -2.15 -3.40
N ASP A 188 -1.95 -2.96 -3.91
CA ASP A 188 -2.29 -4.26 -3.31
C ASP A 188 -1.04 -5.16 -3.25
N MET A 189 -0.21 -5.14 -4.30
CA MET A 189 1.04 -5.90 -4.33
C MET A 189 2.08 -5.38 -3.34
N LEU A 190 2.24 -4.06 -3.24
CA LEU A 190 3.13 -3.45 -2.25
C LEU A 190 2.71 -3.82 -0.82
N ILE A 191 1.42 -3.76 -0.52
CA ILE A 191 0.92 -4.09 0.82
C ILE A 191 1.08 -5.57 1.13
N GLN A 192 0.84 -6.45 0.16
CA GLN A 192 1.06 -7.89 0.33
C GLN A 192 2.54 -8.19 0.63
N ASP A 193 3.45 -7.58 -0.13
CA ASP A 193 4.89 -7.75 0.05
C ASP A 193 5.37 -7.22 1.42
N LEU A 194 4.99 -5.98 1.79
CA LEU A 194 5.31 -5.41 3.10
C LEU A 194 4.74 -6.23 4.26
N THR A 195 3.54 -6.80 4.09
CA THR A 195 2.92 -7.66 5.10
C THR A 195 3.73 -8.94 5.28
N ALA A 196 4.09 -9.61 4.19
CA ALA A 196 4.90 -10.83 4.22
C ALA A 196 6.28 -10.58 4.83
N GLN A 197 6.95 -9.49 4.44
CA GLN A 197 8.24 -9.09 5.02
C GLN A 197 8.11 -8.88 6.53
N LYS A 198 7.08 -8.15 6.98
CA LYS A 198 6.84 -7.89 8.41
C LYS A 198 6.56 -9.17 9.20
N GLU A 199 5.74 -10.08 8.66
CA GLU A 199 5.45 -11.36 9.30
C GLU A 199 6.72 -12.21 9.46
N GLN A 200 7.54 -12.28 8.41
CA GLN A 200 8.82 -12.99 8.46
C GLN A 200 9.75 -12.38 9.51
N ALA A 201 9.93 -11.06 9.53
CA ALA A 201 10.78 -10.42 10.53
C ALA A 201 10.26 -10.61 11.96
N ILE A 202 8.93 -10.59 12.17
CA ILE A 202 8.35 -10.88 13.49
C ILE A 202 8.68 -12.31 13.94
N GLN A 203 8.54 -13.28 13.03
CA GLN A 203 8.88 -14.67 13.33
C GLN A 203 10.38 -14.80 13.66
N ASP A 204 11.23 -14.30 12.77
CA ASP A 204 12.70 -14.30 12.92
C ASP A 204 13.14 -13.66 14.24
N ARG A 205 12.54 -12.52 14.58
CA ARG A 205 12.80 -11.79 15.81
C ARG A 205 12.38 -12.59 17.03
N THR A 206 11.25 -13.28 16.96
CA THR A 206 10.72 -14.12 18.04
C THR A 206 11.61 -15.34 18.28
N GLU A 207 11.97 -16.07 17.23
CA GLU A 207 12.87 -17.22 17.31
C GLU A 207 14.24 -16.83 17.88
N LYS A 208 14.80 -15.70 17.42
CA LYS A 208 16.07 -15.17 17.96
C LYS A 208 15.95 -14.75 19.42
N ALA A 209 14.81 -14.19 19.84
CA ALA A 209 14.57 -13.84 21.24
C ALA A 209 14.51 -15.10 22.13
N GLU A 210 13.86 -16.16 21.67
CA GLU A 210 13.84 -17.45 22.38
C GLU A 210 15.23 -18.08 22.47
N GLN A 211 15.99 -18.08 21.36
CA GLN A 211 17.37 -18.57 21.37
C GLN A 211 18.25 -17.77 22.31
N LYS A 212 18.10 -16.44 22.36
CA LYS A 212 18.82 -15.58 23.29
C LYS A 212 18.48 -15.95 24.74
N ALA A 213 17.21 -16.18 25.05
CA ALA A 213 16.79 -16.60 26.40
C ALA A 213 17.44 -17.94 26.79
N LYS A 214 17.43 -18.94 25.89
CA LYS A 214 18.11 -20.23 26.11
C LYS A 214 19.60 -20.08 26.36
N LYS A 215 20.30 -19.22 25.60
CA LYS A 215 21.73 -18.95 25.79
C LYS A 215 22.03 -18.24 27.12
N LEU A 216 21.16 -17.33 27.56
CA LEU A 216 21.30 -16.69 28.86
C LEU A 216 21.07 -17.67 30.01
N GLN A 217 20.14 -18.62 29.87
CA GLN A 217 19.94 -19.69 30.85
C GLN A 217 21.17 -20.61 30.91
N ALA A 218 21.63 -21.12 29.76
CA ALA A 218 22.81 -21.99 29.70
C ALA A 218 24.07 -21.32 30.28
N LYS A 219 24.22 -20.00 30.08
CA LYS A 219 25.26 -19.20 30.73
C LYS A 219 25.12 -19.18 32.26
N ALA A 220 23.90 -19.06 32.78
CA ALA A 220 23.67 -19.07 34.22
C ALA A 220 23.98 -20.44 34.82
N ASP A 221 23.55 -21.51 34.16
CA ASP A 221 23.80 -22.89 34.58
C ASP A 221 25.31 -23.20 34.57
N ALA A 222 26.01 -22.87 33.48
CA ALA A 222 27.46 -23.05 33.38
C ALA A 222 28.24 -22.24 34.43
N LYS A 223 27.74 -21.07 34.81
CA LYS A 223 28.32 -20.28 35.92
C LYS A 223 28.15 -20.96 37.27
N GLY A 224 26.97 -21.51 37.55
CA GLY A 224 26.73 -22.28 38.77
C GLY A 224 27.63 -23.52 38.83
N GLU A 225 27.70 -24.29 37.74
CA GLU A 225 28.58 -25.46 37.68
C GLU A 225 30.06 -25.09 37.83
N LEU A 226 30.49 -23.95 37.29
CA LEU A 226 31.86 -23.47 37.44
C LEU A 226 32.18 -23.17 38.91
N GLU A 227 31.27 -22.51 39.61
CA GLU A 227 31.40 -22.20 41.04
C GLU A 227 31.45 -23.47 41.89
N ASP A 228 30.53 -24.41 41.65
CA ASP A 228 30.49 -25.70 42.36
C ASP A 228 31.76 -26.53 42.11
N THR A 229 32.21 -26.61 40.86
CA THR A 229 33.41 -27.37 40.48
C THR A 229 34.66 -26.76 41.10
N THR A 230 34.76 -25.43 41.09
CA THR A 230 35.90 -24.71 41.71
C THR A 230 35.92 -24.94 43.22
N THR A 231 34.77 -24.78 43.88
CA THR A 231 34.65 -24.98 45.33
C THR A 231 34.97 -26.42 45.74
N THR A 232 34.50 -27.41 44.97
CA THR A 232 34.76 -28.83 45.24
C THR A 232 36.22 -29.20 45.02
N MET A 233 36.88 -28.59 44.04
CA MET A 233 38.31 -28.81 43.77
C MET A 233 39.20 -28.22 44.87
N GLU A 234 38.79 -27.08 45.46
CA GLU A 234 39.53 -26.39 46.52
C GLU A 234 39.36 -27.00 47.92
N ALA A 235 38.33 -27.83 48.13
CA ALA A 235 38.00 -28.49 49.40
C ALA A 235 38.79 -29.78 49.67
#